data_AF-A0AAV9UXB8-F1
#
_entry.id   AF-A0AAV9UXB8-F1
#
_cell.length_a   1.000
_cell.length_b   1.000
_cell.length_c   1.000
_cell.angle_alpha   90.00
_cell.angle_beta   90.00
_cell.angle_gamma   90.00
#
_symmetry.space_group_name_H-M   'P 1'
#
loop_
_entity.id
_entity.type
_entity.pdbx_description
1 polymer ?
#
loop_
_entity_poly.entity_id
_entity_poly.type
_entity_poly.pdbx_seq_one_letter_code
_entity_poly.pdbx_strand_id
1 'polypeptide(L)'
;MGIVWWCAGMLGLWLSRGRNGEARRNLIPAIVIFLTGWAMSSHVQHLEFSTKVHAVFGYTLMAAGLTRLIEIAFILRDRSARPNGEPSTFQHLPPYLLIASGFLFMGANEEMLQMLVNAGVDHVSYLLVLYSTAFLLYLFVNILVHVYATGTKKDTVSEGPVNGGAGARRRMGLPPIETRSRETEEFELEGLLSDDERERVDSARTRVGRDEEEGAGRLKEAR
;
A
#
# COMPACT_ATOMS: atom_id res chain seq x y z
N MET A 1 -8.34 12.35 19.37
CA MET A 1 -7.84 11.36 18.38
C MET A 1 -6.44 11.67 17.85
N GLY A 2 -6.13 12.90 17.42
CA GLY A 2 -4.84 13.22 16.77
C GLY A 2 -3.57 12.86 17.58
N ILE A 3 -3.56 13.06 18.90
CA ILE A 3 -2.39 12.74 19.74
C ILE A 3 -2.07 11.22 19.70
N VAL A 4 -3.09 10.36 19.78
CA VAL A 4 -2.91 8.91 19.71
C VAL A 4 -2.31 8.51 18.36
N TRP A 5 -2.82 9.08 17.27
CA TRP A 5 -2.31 8.83 15.92
C TRP A 5 -0.87 9.31 15.76
N TRP A 6 -0.50 10.43 16.36
CA TRP A 6 0.87 10.94 16.33
C TRP A 6 1.84 10.02 17.09
N CYS A 7 1.55 9.72 18.36
CA CYS A 7 2.39 8.84 19.18
C CYS A 7 2.53 7.44 18.56
N ALA A 8 1.41 6.84 18.17
CA ALA A 8 1.41 5.51 17.58
C ALA A 8 1.97 5.50 16.16
N GLY A 9 1.83 6.60 15.41
CA GLY A 9 2.46 6.77 14.09
C GLY A 9 3.98 6.72 14.18
N MET A 10 4.57 7.45 15.12
CA MET A 10 6.02 7.38 15.37
C MET A 10 6.47 5.98 15.77
N LEU A 11 5.75 5.35 16.72
CA LEU A 11 6.05 3.97 17.14
C LEU A 11 5.92 2.98 15.97
N GLY A 12 4.89 3.12 15.15
CA GLY A 12 4.66 2.28 13.97
C GLY A 12 5.77 2.42 12.94
N LEU A 13 6.22 3.64 12.66
CA LEU A 13 7.34 3.89 11.75
C LEU A 13 8.65 3.29 12.29
N TRP A 14 8.92 3.47 13.59
CA TRP A 14 10.09 2.89 14.23
C TRP A 14 10.11 1.36 14.16
N LEU A 15 8.98 0.71 14.47
CA LEU A 15 8.85 -0.76 14.40
C LEU A 15 8.78 -1.31 12.97
N SER A 16 8.61 -0.46 11.96
CA SER A 16 8.62 -0.87 10.56
C SER A 16 10.04 -1.07 10.00
N ARG A 17 11.09 -0.73 10.75
CA ARG A 17 12.50 -0.87 10.33
C ARG A 17 13.20 -1.93 11.18
N GLY A 18 13.72 -2.96 10.51
CA GLY A 18 14.57 -3.98 11.12
C GLY A 18 15.96 -3.44 11.47
N ARG A 19 16.74 -4.23 12.21
CA ARG A 19 18.10 -3.84 12.64
C ARG A 19 19.05 -3.56 11.46
N ASN A 20 18.81 -4.22 10.33
CA ASN A 20 19.60 -4.06 9.11
C ASN A 20 18.92 -3.15 8.07
N GLY A 21 17.91 -2.37 8.49
CA GLY A 21 17.14 -1.50 7.60
C GLY A 21 16.00 -2.19 6.83
N GLU A 22 15.81 -3.50 6.98
CA GLU A 22 14.74 -4.19 6.26
C GLU A 22 13.34 -3.69 6.65
N ALA A 23 12.43 -3.57 5.67
CA ALA A 23 11.04 -3.22 5.92
C ALA A 23 10.32 -4.37 6.64
N ARG A 24 9.64 -4.06 7.75
CA ARG A 24 8.88 -5.02 8.55
C ARG A 24 7.43 -4.56 8.70
N ARG A 25 6.51 -5.52 8.70
CA ARG A 25 5.12 -5.26 9.08
C ARG A 25 5.03 -5.19 10.60
N ASN A 26 4.11 -4.37 11.10
CA ASN A 26 3.82 -4.32 12.52
C ASN A 26 2.33 -4.06 12.76
N LEU A 27 1.92 -4.29 14.01
CA LEU A 27 0.53 -4.27 14.44
C LEU A 27 0.02 -2.88 14.81
N ILE A 28 0.90 -1.89 14.97
CA ILE A 28 0.54 -0.57 15.54
C ILE A 28 -0.54 0.13 14.70
N PRO A 29 -0.45 0.22 13.35
CA PRO A 29 -1.53 0.80 12.56
C PRO A 29 -2.88 0.12 12.77
N ALA A 30 -2.90 -1.21 12.89
CA ALA A 30 -4.13 -1.96 13.09
C ALA A 30 -4.77 -1.67 14.47
N ILE A 31 -3.94 -1.53 15.51
CA ILE A 31 -4.38 -1.15 16.86
C ILE A 31 -4.97 0.26 16.85
N VAL A 32 -4.33 1.22 16.18
CA VAL A 32 -4.82 2.61 16.10
C VAL A 32 -6.16 2.69 15.38
N ILE A 33 -6.32 1.95 14.29
CA ILE A 33 -7.60 1.84 13.57
C ILE A 33 -8.67 1.24 14.48
N PHE A 34 -8.34 0.18 15.22
CA PHE A 34 -9.27 -0.44 16.18
C PHE A 34 -9.71 0.53 17.28
N LEU A 35 -8.76 1.21 17.93
CA LEU A 35 -9.04 2.20 18.99
C LEU A 35 -9.85 3.38 18.45
N THR A 36 -9.59 3.78 17.20
CA THR A 36 -10.38 4.81 16.51
C THR A 36 -11.81 4.35 16.31
N GLY A 37 -12.03 3.13 15.82
CA GLY A 37 -13.37 2.57 15.70
C GLY A 37 -14.11 2.49 17.03
N TRP A 38 -13.41 2.09 18.11
CA TRP A 38 -14.01 2.07 19.45
C TRP A 38 -14.43 3.47 19.90
N ALA A 39 -13.54 4.46 19.82
CA ALA A 39 -13.84 5.83 20.20
C ALA A 39 -15.01 6.42 19.40
N MET A 40 -15.05 6.18 18.09
CA MET A 40 -16.13 6.65 17.22
C MET A 40 -17.45 5.92 17.50
N SER A 41 -17.42 4.63 17.84
CA SER A 41 -18.64 3.87 18.13
C SER A 41 -19.45 4.43 19.32
N SER A 42 -18.79 5.15 20.23
CA SER A 42 -19.40 5.79 21.40
C SER A 42 -19.70 7.28 21.19
N HIS A 43 -19.50 7.81 19.98
CA HIS A 43 -19.78 9.21 19.70
C HIS A 43 -21.28 9.42 19.47
N VAL A 44 -21.92 10.11 20.41
CA VAL A 44 -23.34 10.49 20.31
C VAL A 44 -23.49 11.59 19.25
N GLN A 45 -24.52 11.47 18.40
CA GLN A 45 -24.90 12.46 17.40
C GLN A 45 -26.21 13.13 17.83
N HIS A 46 -26.56 14.29 17.24
CA HIS A 46 -27.78 15.00 17.62
C HIS A 46 -29.04 14.24 17.19
N LEU A 47 -28.97 13.54 16.06
CA LEU A 47 -30.02 12.65 15.59
C LEU A 47 -29.77 11.22 16.08
N GLU A 48 -30.76 10.59 16.73
CA GLU A 48 -30.65 9.18 17.21
C GLU A 48 -30.32 8.22 16.05
N PHE A 49 -30.94 8.42 14.90
CA PHE A 49 -30.66 7.64 13.69
C PHE A 49 -29.19 7.75 13.28
N SER A 50 -28.63 8.97 13.31
CA SER A 50 -27.20 9.20 13.04
C SER A 50 -26.31 8.53 14.08
N THR A 51 -26.69 8.56 15.36
CA THR A 51 -25.96 7.85 16.42
C THR A 51 -25.87 6.34 16.13
N LYS A 52 -26.95 5.71 15.68
CA LYS A 52 -26.95 4.28 15.30
C LYS A 52 -26.04 4.01 14.09
N VAL A 53 -26.12 4.83 13.05
CA VAL A 53 -25.27 4.68 11.86
C VAL A 53 -23.79 4.91 12.22
N HIS A 54 -23.49 5.91 13.05
CA HIS A 54 -22.15 6.23 13.51
C HIS A 54 -21.56 5.14 14.42
N ALA A 55 -22.39 4.52 15.26
CA ALA A 55 -22.00 3.34 16.03
C ALA A 55 -21.58 2.18 15.11
N VAL A 56 -22.36 1.90 14.06
CA VAL A 56 -22.02 0.88 13.07
C VAL A 56 -20.75 1.23 12.32
N PHE A 57 -20.56 2.49 11.91
CA PHE A 57 -19.29 2.98 11.36
C PHE A 57 -18.10 2.62 12.26
N GLY A 58 -18.21 2.90 13.56
CA GLY A 58 -17.18 2.57 14.55
C GLY A 58 -16.91 1.07 14.63
N TYR A 59 -17.96 0.23 14.68
CA TYR A 59 -17.81 -1.23 14.71
C TYR A 59 -17.17 -1.78 13.43
N THR A 60 -17.50 -1.25 12.26
CA THR A 60 -16.87 -1.63 10.99
C THR A 60 -15.38 -1.28 10.99
N LEU A 61 -15.03 -0.10 11.54
CA LEU A 61 -13.63 0.33 11.67
C LEU A 61 -12.86 -0.53 12.68
N MET A 62 -13.49 -0.93 13.79
CA MET A 62 -12.94 -1.92 14.72
C MET A 62 -12.70 -3.27 14.02
N ALA A 63 -13.67 -3.75 13.25
CA ALA A 63 -13.53 -5.00 12.50
C ALA A 63 -12.39 -4.93 11.47
N ALA A 64 -12.18 -3.79 10.82
CA ALA A 64 -11.05 -3.56 9.92
C ALA A 64 -9.70 -3.70 10.66
N GLY A 65 -9.57 -3.05 11.81
CA GLY A 65 -8.37 -3.16 12.66
C GLY A 65 -8.15 -4.59 13.16
N LEU A 66 -9.21 -5.25 13.64
CA LEU A 66 -9.15 -6.61 14.17
C LEU A 66 -8.77 -7.65 13.09
N THR A 67 -9.42 -7.60 11.92
CA THR A 67 -9.06 -8.47 10.80
C THR A 67 -7.61 -8.23 10.36
N ARG A 68 -7.13 -6.98 10.37
CA ARG A 68 -5.72 -6.68 10.08
C ARG A 68 -4.77 -7.25 11.13
N LEU A 69 -5.11 -7.21 12.41
CA LEU A 69 -4.33 -7.85 13.48
C LEU A 69 -4.26 -9.37 13.28
N ILE A 70 -5.40 -10.01 13.02
CA ILE A 70 -5.47 -11.46 12.81
C ILE A 70 -4.63 -11.87 11.60
N GLU A 71 -4.74 -11.09 10.52
CA GLU A 71 -4.02 -11.32 9.27
C GLU A 71 -2.50 -11.26 9.47
N ILE A 72 -1.99 -10.21 10.11
CA ILE A 72 -0.55 -10.05 10.34
C ILE A 72 -0.03 -11.13 11.30
N ALA A 73 -0.68 -11.30 12.45
CA ALA A 73 -0.15 -12.11 13.54
C ALA A 73 -0.28 -13.62 13.31
N PHE A 74 -1.41 -14.08 12.74
CA PHE A 74 -1.71 -15.51 12.65
C PHE A 74 -1.64 -16.07 11.23
N ILE A 75 -2.17 -15.34 10.24
CA ILE A 75 -2.33 -15.86 8.88
C ILE A 75 -1.02 -15.74 8.09
N LEU A 76 -0.50 -14.52 7.96
CA LEU A 76 0.73 -14.29 7.21
C LEU A 76 1.98 -14.32 8.06
N ARG A 77 1.87 -14.13 9.38
CA ARG A 77 3.01 -14.11 10.32
C ARG A 77 4.09 -13.16 9.82
N ASP A 78 3.71 -11.89 9.71
CA ASP A 78 4.51 -10.77 9.20
C ASP A 78 4.89 -10.81 7.70
N ARG A 79 4.55 -11.88 6.96
CA ARG A 79 4.72 -11.90 5.50
C ARG A 79 3.77 -10.93 4.79
N SER A 80 4.14 -10.50 3.58
CA SER A 80 3.33 -9.58 2.78
C SER A 80 2.22 -10.28 1.97
N ALA A 81 2.49 -11.48 1.47
CA ALA A 81 1.57 -12.29 0.68
C ALA A 81 1.86 -13.79 0.88
N ARG A 82 1.07 -14.66 0.23
CA ARG A 82 1.35 -16.10 0.19
C ARG A 82 2.66 -16.36 -0.60
N PRO A 83 3.28 -17.55 -0.45
CA PRO A 83 4.54 -17.87 -1.14
C PRO A 83 4.50 -17.79 -2.67
N ASN A 84 3.32 -17.91 -3.27
CA ASN A 84 3.10 -17.76 -4.71
C ASN A 84 2.97 -16.29 -5.17
N GLY A 85 3.13 -15.32 -4.26
CA GLY A 85 2.99 -13.88 -4.52
C GLY A 85 1.56 -13.36 -4.47
N GLU A 86 0.57 -14.26 -4.43
CA GLU A 86 -0.84 -13.89 -4.43
C GLU A 86 -1.34 -13.49 -3.03
N PRO A 87 -2.20 -12.47 -2.93
CA PRO A 87 -2.92 -12.18 -1.69
C PRO A 87 -3.68 -13.40 -1.19
N SER A 88 -3.72 -13.60 0.12
CA SER A 88 -4.66 -14.52 0.75
C SER A 88 -6.08 -13.93 0.67
N THR A 89 -7.11 -14.78 0.53
CA THR A 89 -8.51 -14.35 0.57
C THR A 89 -8.81 -13.46 1.79
N PHE A 90 -8.18 -13.77 2.93
CA PHE A 90 -8.37 -13.00 4.15
C PHE A 90 -7.79 -11.57 4.08
N GLN A 91 -6.79 -11.33 3.24
CA GLN A 91 -6.20 -9.99 3.05
C GLN A 91 -7.14 -9.01 2.35
N HIS A 92 -8.24 -9.50 1.77
CA HIS A 92 -9.29 -8.65 1.20
C HIS A 92 -10.23 -8.06 2.25
N LEU A 93 -10.31 -8.65 3.47
CA LEU A 93 -11.21 -8.17 4.52
C LEU A 93 -10.83 -6.77 5.04
N PRO A 94 -9.58 -6.50 5.48
CA PRO A 94 -9.24 -5.17 5.98
C PRO A 94 -9.50 -4.03 4.98
N PRO A 95 -9.04 -4.07 3.70
CA PRO A 95 -9.28 -2.97 2.77
C PRO A 95 -10.77 -2.81 2.43
N TYR A 96 -11.54 -3.90 2.29
CA TYR A 96 -12.98 -3.81 2.10
C TYR A 96 -13.67 -3.11 3.28
N LEU A 97 -13.36 -3.51 4.52
CA LEU A 97 -13.97 -2.93 5.72
C LEU A 97 -13.60 -1.46 5.91
N LEU A 98 -12.38 -1.05 5.53
CA LEU A 98 -12.00 0.37 5.51
C LEU A 98 -12.81 1.18 4.49
N ILE A 99 -13.02 0.64 3.29
CA ILE A 99 -13.88 1.28 2.27
C ILE A 99 -15.32 1.39 2.78
N ALA A 100 -15.87 0.30 3.33
CA ALA A 100 -17.21 0.28 3.90
C ALA A 100 -17.35 1.29 5.05
N SER A 101 -16.36 1.35 5.96
CA SER A 101 -16.30 2.34 7.02
C SER A 101 -16.30 3.77 6.48
N GLY A 102 -15.59 4.05 5.37
CA GLY A 102 -15.62 5.34 4.70
C GLY A 102 -17.01 5.73 4.19
N PHE A 103 -17.73 4.80 3.56
CA PHE A 103 -19.12 5.04 3.13
C PHE A 103 -20.06 5.27 4.31
N LEU A 104 -19.91 4.51 5.40
CA LEU A 104 -20.69 4.69 6.62
C LEU A 104 -20.42 6.05 7.28
N PHE A 105 -19.16 6.50 7.27
CA PHE A 105 -18.77 7.81 7.78
C PHE A 105 -19.39 8.95 6.97
N MET A 106 -19.26 8.92 5.64
CA MET A 106 -19.88 9.92 4.76
C MET A 106 -21.42 9.85 4.81
N GLY A 107 -21.97 8.64 4.96
CA GLY A 107 -23.40 8.38 5.05
C GLY A 107 -24.04 8.73 6.41
N ALA A 108 -23.25 9.11 7.42
CA ALA A 108 -23.75 9.51 8.73
C ALA A 108 -24.13 11.01 8.81
N ASN A 109 -24.22 11.71 7.67
CA ASN A 109 -24.59 13.13 7.65
C ASN A 109 -26.05 13.34 8.12
N GLU A 110 -26.24 14.25 9.07
CA GLU A 110 -27.54 14.43 9.75
C GLU A 110 -28.65 14.84 8.80
N GLU A 111 -28.40 15.80 7.90
CA GLU A 111 -29.41 16.32 6.97
C GLU A 111 -29.94 15.25 6.01
N MET A 112 -29.05 14.38 5.53
CA MET A 112 -29.43 13.29 4.64
C MET A 112 -30.25 12.23 5.40
N LEU A 113 -29.86 11.94 6.63
CA LEU A 113 -30.55 10.97 7.47
C LEU A 113 -31.94 11.46 7.88
N GLN A 114 -32.14 12.76 8.12
CA GLN A 114 -33.46 13.32 8.40
C GLN A 114 -34.41 13.13 7.21
N MET A 115 -33.95 13.37 5.98
CA MET A 115 -34.75 13.10 4.77
C MET A 115 -35.14 11.61 4.67
N LEU A 116 -34.22 10.72 5.05
CA LEU A 116 -34.42 9.28 4.99
C LEU A 116 -35.44 8.78 6.02
N VAL A 117 -35.39 9.32 7.24
CA VAL A 117 -36.39 9.09 8.29
C VAL A 117 -37.77 9.57 7.84
N ASN A 118 -37.85 10.76 7.23
CA ASN A 118 -39.12 11.30 6.72
C ASN A 118 -39.71 10.46 5.58
N ALA A 119 -38.85 9.77 4.81
CA ALA A 119 -39.26 8.81 3.79
C ALA A 119 -39.65 7.42 4.36
N GLY A 120 -39.54 7.23 5.68
CA GLY A 120 -39.87 5.97 6.35
C GLY A 120 -38.87 4.84 6.12
N VAL A 121 -37.64 5.16 5.72
CA VAL A 121 -36.59 4.15 5.47
C VAL A 121 -35.90 3.78 6.79
N ASP A 122 -35.82 2.49 7.07
CA ASP A 122 -35.14 1.97 8.26
C ASP A 122 -33.60 2.03 8.15
N HIS A 123 -32.94 2.25 9.29
CA HIS A 123 -31.50 2.30 9.41
C HIS A 123 -30.79 1.03 8.93
N VAL A 124 -31.35 -0.17 9.16
CA VAL A 124 -30.72 -1.42 8.70
C VAL A 124 -30.72 -1.50 7.18
N SER A 125 -31.85 -1.19 6.53
CA SER A 125 -31.94 -1.15 5.07
C SER A 125 -30.94 -0.15 4.47
N TYR A 126 -30.84 1.03 5.08
CA TYR A 126 -29.86 2.04 4.69
C TYR A 126 -28.40 1.56 4.82
N LEU A 127 -28.05 0.93 5.94
CA LEU A 127 -26.72 0.36 6.17
C LEU A 127 -26.39 -0.71 5.12
N LEU A 128 -27.34 -1.58 4.76
CA LEU A 128 -27.14 -2.60 3.72
C LEU A 128 -26.88 -1.98 2.35
N VAL A 129 -27.53 -0.86 2.01
CA VAL A 129 -27.25 -0.11 0.77
C VAL A 129 -25.83 0.46 0.77
N LEU A 130 -25.37 1.01 1.90
CA LEU A 130 -23.99 1.51 2.02
C LEU A 130 -22.95 0.39 1.89
N TYR A 131 -23.17 -0.76 2.55
CA TYR A 131 -22.30 -1.92 2.37
C TYR A 131 -22.32 -2.46 0.93
N SER A 132 -23.48 -2.49 0.28
CA SER A 132 -23.60 -2.90 -1.13
C SER A 132 -22.80 -1.98 -2.04
N THR A 133 -22.88 -0.67 -1.81
CA THR A 133 -22.09 0.33 -2.56
C THR A 133 -20.59 0.14 -2.32
N ALA A 134 -20.19 -0.17 -1.08
CA ALA A 134 -18.81 -0.49 -0.75
C ALA A 134 -18.31 -1.77 -1.46
N PHE A 135 -19.15 -2.81 -1.59
CA PHE A 135 -18.81 -4.00 -2.38
C PHE A 135 -18.58 -3.68 -3.85
N LEU A 136 -19.43 -2.85 -4.46
CA LEU A 136 -19.27 -2.43 -5.86
C LEU A 136 -18.00 -1.62 -6.07
N LEU A 137 -17.70 -0.67 -5.17
CA LEU A 137 -16.45 0.10 -5.25
C LEU A 137 -15.24 -0.82 -5.06
N TYR A 138 -15.31 -1.77 -4.11
CA TYR A 138 -14.22 -2.70 -3.88
C TYR A 138 -13.99 -3.63 -5.09
N LEU A 139 -15.07 -4.11 -5.72
CA LEU A 139 -14.98 -4.85 -6.98
C LEU A 139 -14.30 -4.00 -8.05
N PHE A 140 -14.73 -2.76 -8.22
CA PHE A 140 -14.14 -1.84 -9.20
C PHE A 140 -12.64 -1.64 -8.96
N VAL A 141 -12.21 -1.41 -7.72
CA VAL A 141 -10.79 -1.31 -7.36
C VAL A 141 -10.03 -2.60 -7.70
N ASN A 142 -10.59 -3.78 -7.40
CA ASN A 142 -9.93 -5.05 -7.75
C ASN A 142 -9.83 -5.26 -9.26
N ILE A 143 -10.83 -4.85 -10.04
CA ILE A 143 -10.76 -4.86 -11.51
C ILE A 143 -9.60 -3.98 -12.00
N LEU A 144 -9.48 -2.76 -11.47
CA LEU A 144 -8.39 -1.85 -11.84
C LEU A 144 -7.02 -2.43 -11.47
N VAL A 145 -6.87 -2.98 -10.26
CA VAL A 145 -5.62 -3.61 -9.81
C VAL A 145 -5.27 -4.81 -10.70
N HIS A 146 -6.27 -5.63 -11.06
CA HIS A 146 -6.07 -6.77 -11.95
C HIS A 146 -5.63 -6.33 -13.34
N VAL A 147 -6.32 -5.36 -13.95
CA VAL A 147 -5.95 -4.81 -15.28
C VAL A 147 -4.55 -4.20 -15.25
N TYR A 148 -4.19 -3.48 -14.20
CA TYR A 148 -2.84 -2.93 -14.04
C TYR A 148 -1.78 -4.04 -13.92
N ALA A 149 -2.05 -5.06 -13.10
CA ALA A 149 -1.11 -6.16 -12.88
C ALA A 149 -0.91 -7.03 -14.13
N THR A 150 -1.96 -7.27 -14.92
CA THR A 150 -1.85 -8.02 -16.17
C THR A 150 -1.25 -7.18 -17.29
N GLY A 151 -1.58 -5.89 -17.39
CA GLY A 151 -1.05 -5.00 -18.43
C GLY A 151 0.42 -4.63 -18.27
N THR A 152 0.97 -4.71 -17.05
CA THR A 152 2.39 -4.44 -16.78
C THR A 152 3.28 -5.70 -16.84
N LYS A 153 2.67 -6.89 -16.96
CA LYS A 153 3.39 -8.14 -17.11
C LYS A 153 3.96 -8.20 -18.53
N LYS A 154 5.21 -7.75 -18.72
CA LYS A 154 5.93 -7.98 -19.98
C LYS A 154 5.99 -9.48 -20.24
N ASP A 155 5.49 -9.89 -21.40
CA ASP A 155 5.75 -11.21 -21.95
C ASP A 155 7.26 -11.38 -22.10
N THR A 156 7.90 -12.08 -21.17
CA THR A 156 9.24 -12.62 -21.40
C THR A 156 9.08 -13.80 -22.36
N VAL A 157 8.74 -13.52 -23.62
CA VAL A 157 9.02 -14.44 -24.72
C VAL A 157 10.52 -14.31 -24.97
N SER A 158 11.28 -15.29 -24.50
CA SER A 158 12.57 -15.61 -25.09
C SER A 158 12.50 -17.07 -25.50
N GLU A 159 12.36 -17.29 -26.82
CA GLU A 159 12.48 -18.60 -27.43
C GLU A 159 13.96 -19.05 -27.45
N GLY A 160 14.21 -20.27 -26.94
CA GLY A 160 15.22 -21.23 -27.41
C GLY A 160 16.54 -21.37 -26.62
N PRO A 161 17.27 -22.52 -26.72
CA PRO A 161 16.90 -23.83 -27.26
C PRO A 161 16.87 -24.95 -26.19
N VAL A 162 16.22 -26.06 -26.54
CA VAL A 162 16.23 -27.32 -25.81
C VAL A 162 17.63 -27.93 -25.88
N ASN A 163 18.33 -28.08 -24.74
CA ASN A 163 19.27 -29.18 -24.52
C ASN A 163 19.56 -29.41 -23.03
N GLY A 164 19.61 -30.69 -22.66
CA GLY A 164 19.57 -31.16 -21.27
C GLY A 164 20.79 -30.84 -20.40
N GLY A 165 20.54 -30.77 -19.10
CA GLY A 165 21.57 -30.67 -18.07
C GLY A 165 20.94 -30.49 -16.69
N ALA A 166 21.14 -31.46 -15.81
CA ALA A 166 20.54 -31.55 -14.50
C ALA A 166 20.89 -30.38 -13.55
N GLY A 167 19.91 -30.01 -12.70
CA GLY A 167 20.17 -29.52 -11.35
C GLY A 167 20.63 -28.07 -11.18
N ALA A 168 19.69 -27.14 -11.07
CA ALA A 168 19.82 -25.98 -10.18
C ALA A 168 18.45 -25.34 -9.92
N ARG A 169 17.88 -25.55 -8.73
CA ARG A 169 16.73 -24.76 -8.24
C ARG A 169 17.18 -23.31 -8.08
N ARG A 170 16.95 -22.47 -9.08
CA ARG A 170 17.17 -21.02 -8.99
C ARG A 170 16.07 -20.40 -8.11
N ARG A 171 16.48 -20.07 -6.90
CA ARG A 171 15.76 -19.29 -5.89
C ARG A 171 15.31 -17.97 -6.50
N MET A 172 14.00 -17.79 -6.67
CA MET A 172 13.40 -16.53 -7.11
C MET A 172 13.52 -15.50 -5.97
N GLY A 173 14.60 -14.74 -5.96
CA GLY A 173 14.71 -13.53 -5.13
C GLY A 173 14.06 -12.38 -5.87
N LEU A 174 12.90 -11.92 -5.42
CA LEU A 174 12.43 -10.58 -5.73
C LEU A 174 13.48 -9.59 -5.18
N PRO A 175 13.97 -8.61 -5.97
CA PRO A 175 14.79 -7.56 -5.42
C PRO A 175 13.95 -6.69 -4.45
N PRO A 176 14.57 -6.09 -3.42
CA PRO A 176 13.87 -5.21 -2.49
C PRO A 176 13.25 -4.02 -3.24
N ILE A 177 12.06 -3.61 -2.80
CA ILE A 177 11.25 -2.50 -3.35
C ILE A 177 11.98 -1.13 -3.29
N GLU A 178 13.15 -1.06 -2.66
CA GLU A 178 13.94 0.16 -2.44
C GLU A 178 14.67 0.67 -3.71
N THR A 179 14.88 -0.19 -4.72
CA THR A 179 15.56 0.23 -5.96
C THR A 179 14.63 0.95 -6.94
N ARG A 180 13.30 0.77 -6.82
CA ARG A 180 12.32 1.35 -7.74
C ARG A 180 12.09 2.84 -7.53
N SER A 181 12.21 3.33 -6.28
CA SER A 181 12.08 4.77 -6.01
C SER A 181 13.27 5.55 -6.55
N ARG A 182 14.49 4.98 -6.48
CA ARG A 182 15.71 5.65 -6.95
C ARG A 182 15.75 5.81 -8.47
N GLU A 183 15.32 4.78 -9.20
CA GLU A 183 15.19 4.88 -10.65
C GLU A 183 14.10 5.89 -11.05
N THR A 184 12.99 5.95 -10.32
CA THR A 184 11.89 6.90 -10.63
C THR A 184 12.29 8.36 -10.35
N GLU A 185 13.05 8.62 -9.27
CA GLU A 185 13.59 9.96 -8.97
C GLU A 185 14.62 10.42 -10.04
N GLU A 186 15.44 9.51 -10.58
CA GLU A 186 16.38 9.82 -11.66
C GLU A 186 15.65 10.21 -12.97
N PHE A 187 14.54 9.56 -13.30
CA PHE A 187 13.71 9.90 -14.47
C PHE A 187 12.98 11.25 -14.34
N GLU A 188 12.57 11.66 -13.14
CA GLU A 188 11.93 12.97 -12.92
C GLU A 188 12.94 14.13 -12.94
N LEU A 189 14.21 13.90 -12.54
CA LEU A 189 15.26 14.91 -12.54
C LEU A 189 15.85 15.20 -13.93
N GLU A 190 15.89 14.21 -14.83
CA GLU A 190 16.45 14.38 -16.18
C GLU A 190 15.61 15.33 -17.06
N GLY A 191 14.35 15.55 -16.70
CA GLY A 191 13.44 16.53 -17.33
C GLY A 191 13.60 17.97 -16.82
N LEU A 192 14.34 18.21 -15.74
CA LEU A 192 14.47 19.53 -15.08
C LEU A 192 15.84 20.18 -15.26
N LEU A 193 16.79 19.49 -15.90
CA LEU A 193 18.10 20.06 -16.20
C LEU A 193 17.99 21.06 -17.35
N SER A 194 18.41 22.30 -17.08
CA SER A 194 18.60 23.34 -18.09
C SER A 194 19.74 22.96 -19.05
N ASP A 195 19.68 23.41 -20.30
CA ASP A 195 20.65 23.02 -21.35
C ASP A 195 22.10 23.33 -20.94
N ASP A 196 22.31 24.41 -20.19
CA ASP A 196 23.62 24.83 -19.65
C ASP A 196 24.18 23.88 -18.57
N GLU A 197 23.32 23.16 -17.86
CA GLU A 197 23.71 22.17 -16.84
C GLU A 197 23.97 20.79 -17.46
N ARG A 198 23.26 20.43 -18.54
CA ARG A 198 23.49 19.19 -19.29
C ARG A 198 24.91 19.14 -19.86
N GLU A 199 25.36 20.23 -20.48
CA GLU A 199 26.71 20.31 -21.05
C GLU A 199 27.82 20.22 -19.99
N ARG A 200 27.58 20.74 -18.78
CA ARG A 200 28.56 20.65 -17.67
C ARG A 200 28.73 19.21 -17.18
N VAL A 201 27.63 18.46 -17.04
CA VAL A 201 27.67 17.06 -16.59
C VAL A 201 28.36 16.17 -17.63
N ASP A 202 28.08 16.36 -18.91
CA ASP A 202 28.75 15.62 -19.99
C ASP A 202 30.23 15.97 -20.10
N SER A 203 30.61 17.25 -19.93
CA SER A 203 32.01 17.66 -19.92
C SER A 203 32.81 17.06 -18.74
N ALA A 204 32.18 16.90 -17.57
CA ALA A 204 32.78 16.27 -16.40
C ALA A 204 32.97 14.77 -16.60
N ARG A 205 31.97 14.11 -17.20
CA ARG A 205 31.99 12.67 -17.49
C ARG A 205 33.06 12.32 -18.53
N THR A 206 33.26 13.19 -19.52
CA THR A 206 34.28 13.03 -20.56
C THR A 206 35.71 13.26 -20.01
N ARG A 207 35.89 14.15 -19.03
CA ARG A 207 37.18 14.34 -18.35
C ARG A 207 37.58 13.14 -17.50
N VAL A 208 36.64 12.58 -16.73
CA VAL A 208 36.90 11.39 -15.89
C VAL A 208 37.29 10.18 -16.74
N GLY A 209 36.65 9.97 -17.90
CA GLY A 209 37.04 8.89 -18.82
C GLY A 209 38.44 9.06 -19.44
N ARG A 210 38.89 10.31 -19.62
CA ARG A 210 40.22 10.62 -20.18
C ARG A 210 41.35 10.39 -19.17
N ASP A 211 41.09 10.69 -17.89
CA ASP A 211 42.06 10.49 -16.81
C ASP A 211 42.25 8.99 -16.50
N GLU A 212 41.22 8.16 -16.68
CA GLU A 212 41.32 6.70 -16.53
C GLU A 212 42.11 6.02 -17.67
N GLU A 213 41.99 6.49 -18.92
CA GLU A 213 42.79 5.98 -20.05
C GLU A 213 44.28 6.34 -19.94
N GLU A 214 44.62 7.57 -19.51
CA GLU A 214 46.01 7.98 -19.30
C GLU A 214 46.69 7.24 -18.13
N GLY A 215 45.93 6.90 -17.08
CA GLY A 215 46.41 6.09 -15.96
C GLY A 215 46.70 4.63 -16.34
N ALA A 216 45.85 4.04 -17.19
CA ALA A 216 46.00 2.66 -17.65
C ALA A 216 47.16 2.48 -18.66
N GLY A 217 47.47 3.51 -19.46
CA GLY A 217 48.60 3.50 -20.40
C GLY A 217 49.96 3.44 -19.70
N ARG A 218 50.13 4.22 -18.62
CA ARG A 218 51.41 4.29 -17.87
C ARG A 218 51.75 3.02 -17.09
N LEU A 219 50.77 2.17 -16.79
CA LEU A 219 50.99 0.87 -16.12
C LEU A 219 51.44 -0.25 -17.07
N LYS A 220 51.24 -0.10 -18.39
CA LYS A 220 51.65 -1.10 -19.39
C LYS A 220 53.10 -0.96 -19.87
N GLU A 221 53.74 0.20 -19.69
CA GLU A 221 55.13 0.43 -20.11
C GLU A 221 56.18 0.07 -19.03
N ALA A 222 55.76 -0.31 -17.83
CA ALA A 222 56.64 -0.61 -16.70
C ALA A 222 56.84 -2.11 -16.43
N ARG A 223 56.66 -2.99 -17.44
CA ARG A 223 56.84 -4.44 -17.28
C ARG A 223 57.71 -5.06 -18.36
#